data_AF-A0A3L6ZYV2-F1
#
_entry.id   AF-A0A3L6ZYV2-F1
#
_cell.length_a   1.000
_cell.length_b   1.000
_cell.length_c   1.000
_cell.angle_alpha   90.00
_cell.angle_beta   90.00
_cell.angle_gamma   90.00
#
_symmetry.space_group_name_H-M   'P 1'
#
loop_
_entity.id
_entity.type
_entity.pdbx_description
1 polymer ?
#
loop_
_entity_poly.entity_id
_entity_poly.type
_entity_poly.pdbx_seq_one_letter_code
_entity_poly.pdbx_strand_id
1 'polypeptide(L)'
;MNTRTAHGARRILALALGTLVVAATLLVSAPAAQAHNSVVSEYPAPTSTVTEQPGQIVVTTNDNLTPIGVNTLIVVGPDGKHYANGCGVVNGPALTMPANLGPAGKYEVTWQVVSTDGHPISGEFWFDWAPAAGQPVGTGQTDRPTCASGAPTDGAVVAPAPESSAPTGESAAPGEQVGPNVKPHNATMDDLGWIIIAIAVVLFGGIALLVLLLVQRRRSDVARAAEAEAKTPRP
;
A
#
# COMPACT_ATOMS: atom_id res chain seq x y z
N MET A 1 58.56 -17.16 22.12
CA MET A 1 57.81 -16.57 21.00
C MET A 1 56.35 -16.99 21.11
N ASN A 2 55.37 -16.09 21.34
CA ASN A 2 53.95 -16.35 21.04
C ASN A 2 53.01 -15.13 21.13
N THR A 3 53.51 -13.91 21.22
CA THR A 3 52.65 -12.71 21.35
C THR A 3 51.99 -12.28 20.04
N ARG A 4 52.49 -12.69 18.87
CA ARG A 4 51.96 -12.24 17.57
C ARG A 4 50.61 -12.85 17.19
N THR A 5 50.27 -14.04 17.67
CA THR A 5 49.02 -14.76 17.30
C THR A 5 47.79 -14.22 18.02
N ALA A 6 47.93 -13.77 19.27
CA ALA A 6 46.83 -13.22 20.06
C ALA A 6 46.31 -11.87 19.51
N HIS A 7 47.17 -11.06 18.91
CA HIS A 7 46.77 -9.80 18.29
C HIS A 7 46.01 -10.02 16.97
N GLY A 8 46.31 -11.09 16.22
CA GLY A 8 45.59 -11.45 15.01
C GLY A 8 44.15 -11.89 15.30
N ALA A 9 43.96 -12.78 16.26
CA ALA A 9 42.64 -13.26 16.67
C ALA A 9 41.75 -12.13 17.23
N ARG A 10 42.32 -11.22 18.03
CA ARG A 10 41.61 -10.04 18.56
C ARG A 10 41.20 -9.04 17.48
N ARG A 11 42.03 -8.86 16.44
CA ARG A 11 41.71 -7.98 15.29
C ARG A 11 40.59 -8.56 14.42
N ILE A 12 40.61 -9.87 14.18
CA ILE A 12 39.55 -10.56 13.41
C ILE A 12 38.20 -10.50 14.16
N LEU A 13 38.21 -10.74 15.47
CA LEU A 13 37.00 -10.64 16.28
C LEU A 13 36.43 -9.21 16.32
N ALA A 14 37.30 -8.19 16.44
CA ALA A 14 36.89 -6.79 16.43
C ALA A 14 36.30 -6.36 15.09
N LEU A 15 36.87 -6.82 13.96
CA LEU A 15 36.32 -6.58 12.63
C LEU A 15 34.95 -7.24 12.45
N ALA A 16 34.80 -8.49 12.91
CA ALA A 16 33.53 -9.23 12.84
C ALA A 16 32.43 -8.56 13.69
N LEU A 17 32.76 -8.12 14.90
CA LEU A 17 31.82 -7.39 15.75
C LEU A 17 31.46 -6.03 15.14
N GLY A 18 32.46 -5.32 14.56
CA GLY A 18 32.23 -4.07 13.85
C GLY A 18 31.28 -4.24 12.67
N THR A 19 31.46 -5.28 11.85
CA THR A 19 30.54 -5.58 10.74
C THR A 19 29.14 -5.94 11.22
N LEU A 20 29.01 -6.68 12.32
CA LEU A 20 27.71 -7.05 12.89
C LEU A 20 26.97 -5.83 13.43
N VAL A 21 27.67 -4.91 14.11
CA VAL A 21 27.09 -3.66 14.61
C VAL A 21 26.66 -2.76 13.45
N VAL A 22 27.49 -2.61 12.41
CA VAL A 22 27.12 -1.83 11.22
C VAL A 22 25.90 -2.42 10.52
N ALA A 23 25.86 -3.74 10.33
CA ALA A 23 24.71 -4.43 9.74
C ALA A 23 23.43 -4.28 10.59
N ALA A 24 23.53 -4.38 11.92
CA ALA A 24 22.42 -4.18 12.83
C ALA A 24 21.91 -2.72 12.80
N THR A 25 22.80 -1.73 12.71
CA THR A 25 22.40 -0.32 12.61
C THR A 25 21.67 -0.01 11.30
N LEU A 26 22.06 -0.66 10.19
CA LEU A 26 21.40 -0.50 8.89
C LEU A 26 19.97 -1.05 8.87
N LEU A 27 19.71 -2.13 9.64
CA LEU A 27 18.38 -2.75 9.77
C LEU A 27 17.42 -1.91 10.63
N VAL A 28 17.94 -1.20 11.64
CA VAL A 28 17.12 -0.34 12.52
C VAL A 28 16.80 1.01 11.86
N SER A 29 17.62 1.44 10.89
CA SER A 29 17.40 2.69 10.14
C SER A 29 16.49 2.55 8.92
N ALA A 30 15.93 1.37 8.64
CA ALA A 30 14.90 1.25 7.63
C ALA A 30 13.67 2.04 8.13
N PRO A 31 13.29 3.17 7.50
CA PRO A 31 12.07 3.84 7.88
C PRO A 31 10.94 2.83 7.74
N ALA A 32 10.08 2.72 8.76
CA ALA A 32 8.83 2.00 8.60
C ALA A 32 8.17 2.56 7.34
N ALA A 33 8.05 1.75 6.30
CA ALA A 33 7.34 2.15 5.10
C ALA A 33 5.88 2.40 5.53
N GLN A 34 5.55 3.65 5.82
CA GLN A 34 4.16 4.05 5.97
C GLN A 34 3.56 4.05 4.56
N ALA A 35 3.15 2.86 4.13
CA ALA A 35 2.44 2.58 2.89
C ALA A 35 0.95 2.94 3.00
N HIS A 36 0.59 3.88 3.87
CA HIS A 36 -0.80 4.32 3.98
C HIS A 36 -1.14 5.20 2.80
N ASN A 37 -2.29 4.93 2.19
CA ASN A 37 -2.78 5.71 1.08
C ASN A 37 -3.11 7.15 1.52
N SER A 38 -2.75 8.12 0.70
CA SER A 38 -2.79 9.56 0.99
C SER A 38 -3.15 10.32 -0.29
N VAL A 39 -3.79 11.48 -0.14
CA VAL A 39 -4.14 12.32 -1.28
C VAL A 39 -2.89 12.92 -1.91
N VAL A 40 -2.79 12.83 -3.23
CA VAL A 40 -1.71 13.46 -4.03
C VAL A 40 -2.21 14.57 -4.93
N SER A 41 -3.49 14.56 -5.32
CA SER A 41 -4.10 15.65 -6.07
C SER A 41 -5.61 15.70 -5.93
N GLU A 42 -6.15 16.91 -6.01
CA GLU A 42 -7.59 17.20 -5.99
C GLU A 42 -7.91 18.11 -7.17
N TYR A 43 -9.06 17.88 -7.80
CA TYR A 43 -9.59 18.69 -8.88
C TYR A 43 -11.06 19.02 -8.63
N PRO A 44 -11.46 20.30 -8.68
CA PRO A 44 -10.61 21.50 -8.72
C PRO A 44 -9.61 21.55 -7.58
N ALA A 45 -8.50 22.27 -7.78
CA ALA A 45 -7.46 22.35 -6.77
C ALA A 45 -7.99 23.07 -5.50
N PRO A 46 -7.62 22.63 -4.29
CA PRO A 46 -8.01 23.30 -3.07
C PRO A 46 -7.62 24.77 -3.08
N THR A 47 -8.51 25.62 -2.58
CA THR A 47 -8.39 27.09 -2.54
C THR A 47 -8.29 27.80 -3.90
N SER A 48 -8.44 27.06 -5.01
CA SER A 48 -8.43 27.66 -6.36
C SER A 48 -9.74 28.37 -6.68
N THR A 49 -9.69 29.27 -7.67
CA THR A 49 -10.88 29.85 -8.29
C THR A 49 -11.10 29.22 -9.67
N VAL A 50 -12.31 28.71 -9.88
CA VAL A 50 -12.73 28.03 -11.10
C VAL A 50 -13.69 28.95 -11.87
N THR A 51 -13.49 29.10 -13.17
CA THR A 51 -14.32 29.98 -14.03
C THR A 51 -15.10 29.23 -15.11
N GLU A 52 -14.72 27.99 -15.40
CA GLU A 52 -15.41 27.08 -16.32
C GLU A 52 -16.02 25.90 -15.55
N GLN A 53 -17.16 25.41 -16.02
CA GLN A 53 -17.85 24.29 -15.39
C GLN A 53 -16.89 23.09 -15.27
N PRO A 54 -16.57 22.60 -14.06
CA PRO A 54 -15.53 21.58 -13.91
C PRO A 54 -15.98 20.23 -14.49
N GLY A 55 -17.28 19.99 -14.61
CA GLY A 55 -17.91 18.76 -15.09
C GLY A 55 -17.79 17.58 -14.11
N GLN A 56 -16.71 17.54 -13.34
CA GLN A 56 -16.43 16.52 -12.33
C GLN A 56 -15.55 17.07 -11.21
N ILE A 57 -15.64 16.42 -10.05
CA ILE A 57 -14.69 16.52 -8.95
C ILE A 57 -13.88 15.23 -8.92
N VAL A 58 -12.56 15.36 -8.71
CA VAL A 58 -11.65 14.21 -8.66
C VAL A 58 -10.75 14.31 -7.43
N VAL A 59 -10.62 13.21 -6.70
CA VAL A 59 -9.61 13.04 -5.64
C VAL A 59 -8.72 11.89 -6.06
N THR A 60 -7.41 12.11 -6.13
CA THR A 60 -6.42 11.10 -6.49
C THR A 60 -5.47 10.86 -5.34
N THR A 61 -5.17 9.60 -5.11
CA THR A 61 -4.34 9.14 -4.00
C THR A 61 -3.04 8.49 -4.51
N ASN A 62 -2.06 8.25 -3.65
CA ASN A 62 -0.77 7.67 -4.06
C ASN A 62 -0.82 6.16 -4.31
N ASP A 63 -1.92 5.49 -3.97
CA ASP A 63 -2.15 4.07 -4.25
C ASP A 63 -3.61 3.81 -4.68
N ASN A 64 -3.90 2.59 -5.13
CA ASN A 64 -5.21 2.24 -5.64
C ASN A 64 -6.30 2.23 -4.56
N LEU A 65 -7.51 2.53 -5.00
CA LEU A 65 -8.73 2.49 -4.21
C LEU A 65 -9.53 1.22 -4.52
N THR A 66 -10.23 0.72 -3.52
CA THR A 66 -11.15 -0.40 -3.65
C THR A 66 -12.49 0.09 -4.24
N PRO A 67 -12.98 -0.44 -5.37
CA PRO A 67 -14.21 0.01 -6.02
C PRO A 67 -15.45 -0.61 -5.34
N ILE A 68 -15.87 -0.03 -4.21
CA ILE A 68 -17.02 -0.48 -3.42
C ILE A 68 -18.04 0.65 -3.23
N GLY A 69 -19.32 0.29 -3.03
CA GLY A 69 -20.45 1.22 -2.95
C GLY A 69 -20.48 2.15 -1.72
N VAL A 70 -19.51 2.04 -0.82
CA VAL A 70 -19.34 2.94 0.34
C VAL A 70 -18.45 4.15 0.05
N ASN A 71 -17.83 4.21 -1.14
CA ASN A 71 -17.03 5.37 -1.54
C ASN A 71 -17.96 6.55 -1.85
N THR A 72 -17.77 7.68 -1.16
CA THR A 72 -18.65 8.83 -1.25
C THR A 72 -17.90 10.12 -1.57
N LEU A 73 -18.56 11.01 -2.31
CA LEU A 73 -18.11 12.38 -2.58
C LEU A 73 -19.32 13.31 -2.61
N ILE A 74 -19.35 14.25 -1.67
CA ILE A 74 -20.42 15.23 -1.52
C ILE A 74 -19.87 16.61 -1.83
N VAL A 75 -20.60 17.36 -2.65
CA VAL A 75 -20.27 18.73 -3.04
C VAL A 75 -21.40 19.64 -2.57
N VAL A 76 -21.11 20.60 -1.69
CA VAL A 76 -22.08 21.57 -1.16
C VAL A 76 -21.76 22.96 -1.68
N GLY A 77 -22.76 23.63 -2.24
CA GLY A 77 -22.62 25.00 -2.76
C GLY A 77 -22.93 26.07 -1.72
N PRO A 78 -22.76 27.35 -2.08
CA PRO A 78 -22.97 28.49 -1.18
C PRO A 78 -24.44 28.69 -0.77
N ASP A 79 -25.38 28.07 -1.47
CA ASP A 79 -26.81 28.04 -1.16
C ASP A 79 -27.21 26.84 -0.28
N GLY A 80 -26.24 26.05 0.19
CA GLY A 80 -26.44 24.88 1.03
C GLY A 80 -26.96 23.64 0.29
N LYS A 81 -27.10 23.70 -1.05
CA LYS A 81 -27.53 22.56 -1.85
C LYS A 81 -26.37 21.64 -2.21
N HIS A 82 -26.73 20.40 -2.53
CA HIS A 82 -25.82 19.39 -3.05
C HIS A 82 -25.71 19.48 -4.57
N TYR A 83 -24.49 19.38 -5.11
CA TYR A 83 -24.18 19.50 -6.53
C TYR A 83 -23.51 18.24 -7.11
N ALA A 84 -23.65 17.12 -6.40
CA ALA A 84 -23.19 15.78 -6.75
C ALA A 84 -24.21 14.75 -6.26
N ASN A 85 -24.23 13.55 -6.86
CA ASN A 85 -25.15 12.48 -6.45
C ASN A 85 -24.62 11.63 -5.28
N GLY A 86 -23.46 11.98 -4.72
CA GLY A 86 -22.85 11.30 -3.58
C GLY A 86 -21.96 10.11 -3.92
N CYS A 87 -22.17 9.43 -5.05
CA CYS A 87 -21.63 8.08 -5.31
C CYS A 87 -20.43 8.07 -6.25
N GLY A 88 -19.25 8.27 -5.68
CA GLY A 88 -18.01 8.38 -6.42
C GLY A 88 -17.66 7.09 -7.16
N VAL A 89 -17.20 7.23 -8.40
CA VAL A 89 -16.70 6.14 -9.22
C VAL A 89 -15.20 6.02 -8.99
N VAL A 90 -14.75 4.84 -8.61
CA VAL A 90 -13.33 4.55 -8.44
C VAL A 90 -12.73 3.99 -9.73
N ASN A 91 -11.59 4.54 -10.14
CA ASN A 91 -10.73 4.00 -11.19
C ASN A 91 -9.26 4.09 -10.75
N GLY A 92 -8.67 2.95 -10.39
CA GLY A 92 -7.32 2.89 -9.84
C GLY A 92 -7.19 3.78 -8.59
N PRO A 93 -6.30 4.78 -8.58
CA PRO A 93 -6.09 5.67 -7.44
C PRO A 93 -7.08 6.84 -7.34
N ALA A 94 -8.01 6.97 -8.30
CA ALA A 94 -8.88 8.13 -8.44
C ALA A 94 -10.33 7.84 -8.05
N LEU A 95 -10.91 8.74 -7.25
CA LEU A 95 -12.34 8.87 -7.01
C LEU A 95 -12.88 10.03 -7.85
N THR A 96 -13.83 9.74 -8.75
CA THR A 96 -14.41 10.72 -9.66
C THR A 96 -15.92 10.85 -9.45
N MET A 97 -16.41 12.08 -9.46
CA MET A 97 -17.82 12.41 -9.31
C MET A 97 -18.25 13.49 -10.31
N PRO A 98 -19.23 13.24 -11.20
CA PRO A 98 -19.83 14.31 -12.00
C PRO A 98 -20.43 15.41 -11.13
N ALA A 99 -20.15 16.66 -11.47
CA ALA A 99 -20.63 17.82 -10.70
C ALA A 99 -20.98 19.00 -11.60
N ASN A 100 -22.21 19.47 -11.46
CA ASN A 100 -22.72 20.65 -12.14
C ASN A 100 -23.05 21.73 -11.12
N LEU A 101 -22.07 22.57 -10.78
CA LEU A 101 -22.16 23.74 -9.91
C LEU A 101 -23.27 24.72 -10.33
N GLY A 102 -23.89 25.38 -9.35
CA GLY A 102 -24.94 26.38 -9.51
C GLY A 102 -24.45 27.80 -9.23
N PRO A 103 -24.96 28.50 -8.19
CA PRO A 103 -24.57 29.88 -7.87
C PRO A 103 -23.07 30.05 -7.63
N ALA A 104 -22.55 31.22 -8.00
CA ALA A 104 -21.18 31.63 -7.70
C ALA A 104 -20.94 31.68 -6.19
N GLY A 105 -19.73 31.31 -5.76
CA GLY A 105 -19.32 31.31 -4.37
C GLY A 105 -18.47 30.10 -4.00
N LYS A 106 -18.30 29.88 -2.69
CA LYS A 106 -17.50 28.78 -2.17
C LYS A 106 -18.24 27.45 -2.28
N TYR A 107 -17.54 26.43 -2.78
CA TYR A 107 -17.99 25.05 -2.78
C TYR A 107 -17.13 24.22 -1.85
N GLU A 108 -17.79 23.42 -1.01
CA GLU A 108 -17.16 22.51 -0.07
C GLU A 108 -17.31 21.07 -0.58
N VAL A 109 -16.21 20.34 -0.58
CA VAL A 109 -16.15 18.93 -0.99
C VAL A 109 -15.76 18.10 0.22
N THR A 110 -16.55 17.08 0.50
CA THR A 110 -16.21 16.04 1.49
C THR A 110 -16.21 14.69 0.81
N TRP A 111 -15.25 13.84 1.15
CA TRP A 111 -15.09 12.55 0.51
C TRP A 111 -14.62 11.48 1.49
N GLN A 112 -14.96 10.23 1.19
CA GLN A 112 -14.51 9.05 1.92
C GLN A 112 -14.34 7.89 0.94
N VAL A 113 -13.21 7.19 1.04
CA VAL A 113 -12.90 6.02 0.21
C VAL A 113 -12.22 4.93 1.02
N VAL A 114 -12.15 3.73 0.46
CA VAL A 114 -11.41 2.61 1.03
C VAL A 114 -10.24 2.25 0.13
N SER A 115 -9.04 2.21 0.69
CA SER A 115 -7.81 1.82 -0.01
C SER A 115 -7.78 0.31 -0.28
N THR A 116 -6.91 -0.17 -1.17
CA THR A 116 -6.77 -1.61 -1.43
C THR A 116 -6.24 -2.43 -0.26
N ASP A 117 -5.64 -1.79 0.75
CA ASP A 117 -5.24 -2.41 2.02
C ASP A 117 -6.41 -2.53 3.03
N GLY A 118 -7.60 -2.04 2.67
CA GLY A 118 -8.82 -2.12 3.46
C GLY A 118 -9.04 -0.96 4.44
N HIS A 119 -8.11 -0.01 4.56
CA HIS A 119 -8.29 1.13 5.46
C HIS A 119 -9.15 2.22 4.81
N PRO A 120 -10.20 2.72 5.51
CA PRO A 120 -10.91 3.90 5.07
C PRO A 120 -10.04 5.14 5.25
N ILE A 121 -10.08 6.02 4.26
CA ILE A 121 -9.51 7.37 4.30
C ILE A 121 -10.58 8.38 3.88
N SER A 122 -10.51 9.57 4.44
CA SER A 122 -11.48 10.64 4.21
C SER A 122 -10.81 11.99 4.26
N GLY A 123 -11.45 13.00 3.68
CA GLY A 123 -10.97 14.36 3.73
C GLY A 123 -12.02 15.36 3.28
N GLU A 124 -11.61 16.61 3.34
CA GLU A 124 -12.40 17.75 2.92
C GLU A 124 -11.51 18.80 2.27
N PHE A 125 -12.05 19.51 1.29
CA PHE A 125 -11.42 20.67 0.70
C PHE A 125 -12.48 21.62 0.15
N TRP A 126 -12.07 22.82 -0.25
CA TRP A 126 -12.95 23.79 -0.87
C TRP A 126 -12.28 24.50 -2.03
N PHE A 127 -13.10 25.04 -2.94
CA PHE A 127 -12.67 25.92 -4.03
C PHE A 127 -13.73 27.02 -4.24
N ASP A 128 -13.35 28.12 -4.88
CA ASP A 128 -14.28 29.19 -5.23
C ASP A 128 -14.74 29.03 -6.69
N TRP A 129 -16.04 29.18 -6.92
CA TRP A 129 -16.67 29.18 -8.23
C TRP A 129 -17.03 30.61 -8.65
N ALA A 130 -16.40 31.10 -9.72
CA ALA A 130 -16.63 32.42 -10.29
C ALA A 130 -16.94 32.26 -11.79
N PRO A 131 -18.16 31.81 -12.15
CA PRO A 131 -18.52 31.47 -13.53
C PRO A 131 -18.27 32.64 -14.48
N ALA A 132 -17.59 32.36 -15.59
CA ALA A 132 -17.59 33.27 -16.73
C ALA A 132 -19.02 33.45 -17.28
N ALA A 133 -19.27 34.56 -17.97
CA ALA A 133 -20.58 34.81 -18.58
C ALA A 133 -20.97 33.68 -19.53
N GLY A 134 -22.20 33.17 -19.39
CA GLY A 134 -22.75 32.12 -20.26
C GLY A 134 -22.43 30.68 -19.84
N GLN A 135 -21.74 30.45 -18.71
CA GLN A 135 -21.59 29.10 -18.16
C GLN A 135 -22.97 28.51 -17.78
N PRO A 136 -23.21 27.21 -18.06
CA PRO A 136 -24.43 26.55 -17.60
C PRO A 136 -24.45 26.48 -16.07
N VAL A 137 -25.63 26.60 -15.48
CA VAL A 137 -25.81 26.51 -14.02
C VAL A 137 -26.59 25.25 -13.65
N GLY A 138 -26.08 24.50 -12.69
CA GLY A 138 -26.78 23.39 -12.08
C GLY A 138 -27.85 23.85 -11.09
N THR A 139 -28.90 23.04 -10.93
CA THR A 139 -30.03 23.35 -10.04
C THR A 139 -29.78 22.98 -8.58
N GLY A 140 -28.86 22.02 -8.36
CA GLY A 140 -28.59 21.41 -7.07
C GLY A 140 -29.76 20.60 -6.52
N GLN A 141 -29.53 19.95 -5.38
CA GLN A 141 -30.51 19.15 -4.64
C GLN A 141 -30.53 19.58 -3.18
N THR A 142 -31.72 19.70 -2.59
CA THR A 142 -31.86 20.07 -1.18
C THR A 142 -31.61 18.88 -0.26
N ASP A 143 -32.00 17.68 -0.69
CA ASP A 143 -31.81 16.47 0.08
C ASP A 143 -30.36 15.98 -0.04
N ARG A 144 -29.81 15.49 1.08
CA ARG A 144 -28.48 14.90 1.09
C ARG A 144 -28.46 13.64 0.21
N PRO A 145 -27.53 13.54 -0.75
CA PRO A 145 -27.40 12.33 -1.55
C PRO A 145 -27.00 11.15 -0.68
N THR A 146 -27.61 10.00 -0.92
CA THR A 146 -27.28 8.74 -0.27
C THR A 146 -26.70 7.77 -1.29
N CYS A 147 -25.55 7.19 -0.93
CA CYS A 147 -25.04 6.04 -1.66
C CYS A 147 -25.48 4.80 -0.93
N ALA A 148 -26.47 4.14 -1.51
CA ALA A 148 -26.88 2.84 -1.05
C ALA A 148 -25.75 1.84 -1.38
N SER A 149 -24.89 1.58 -0.41
CA SER A 149 -24.37 0.23 -0.25
C SER A 149 -25.57 -0.58 0.25
N GLY A 150 -25.97 -1.63 -0.46
CA GLY A 150 -27.01 -2.54 0.02
C GLY A 150 -26.62 -3.09 1.39
N ALA A 151 -27.15 -2.49 2.45
CA ALA A 151 -27.25 -3.14 3.75
C ALA A 151 -28.44 -4.12 3.66
N PRO A 152 -28.39 -5.29 4.33
CA PRO A 152 -29.57 -6.13 4.43
C PRO A 152 -30.66 -5.32 5.13
N THR A 153 -31.74 -4.99 4.43
CA THR A 153 -32.99 -4.68 5.10
C THR A 153 -33.36 -5.92 5.91
N ASP A 154 -33.28 -5.79 7.23
CA ASP A 154 -33.81 -6.78 8.16
C ASP A 154 -35.29 -6.98 7.78
N GLY A 155 -35.56 -8.17 7.22
CA GLY A 155 -36.80 -8.47 6.54
C GLY A 155 -37.95 -8.53 7.52
N ALA A 156 -38.89 -7.60 7.40
CA ALA A 156 -40.26 -7.83 7.84
C ALA A 156 -40.81 -9.02 7.04
N VAL A 157 -40.95 -10.15 7.73
CA VAL A 157 -41.50 -11.41 7.25
C VAL A 157 -42.95 -11.21 6.81
N VAL A 158 -43.24 -11.35 5.52
CA VAL A 158 -44.51 -11.91 5.03
C VAL A 158 -44.23 -12.72 3.76
N ALA A 159 -44.28 -14.05 3.88
CA ALA A 159 -44.55 -14.99 2.79
C ALA A 159 -46.08 -15.25 2.75
N PRO A 160 -46.70 -15.60 1.59
CA PRO A 160 -46.50 -16.85 0.83
C PRO A 160 -46.48 -16.60 -0.70
N ALA A 161 -46.37 -17.50 -1.69
CA ALA A 161 -46.02 -18.92 -1.94
C ALA A 161 -45.79 -19.01 -3.49
N PRO A 162 -45.23 -20.10 -4.06
CA PRO A 162 -44.47 -20.09 -5.31
C PRO A 162 -45.24 -20.62 -6.52
N GLU A 163 -45.01 -20.08 -7.73
CA GLU A 163 -45.23 -20.84 -8.97
C GLU A 163 -44.30 -20.40 -10.13
N SER A 164 -43.92 -21.42 -10.89
CA SER A 164 -43.63 -21.42 -12.33
C SER A 164 -42.18 -21.42 -12.82
N SER A 165 -41.70 -22.66 -13.00
CA SER A 165 -41.23 -23.25 -14.25
C SER A 165 -40.02 -22.64 -14.97
N ALA A 166 -38.92 -23.41 -14.97
CA ALA A 166 -37.91 -23.42 -16.02
C ALA A 166 -38.51 -23.87 -17.38
N PRO A 167 -37.82 -23.63 -18.50
CA PRO A 167 -36.91 -24.68 -18.94
C PRO A 167 -35.55 -24.21 -19.50
N THR A 168 -34.70 -25.21 -19.58
CA THR A 168 -33.35 -25.33 -20.12
C THR A 168 -33.23 -24.92 -21.59
N GLY A 169 -32.10 -24.28 -21.94
CA GLY A 169 -31.66 -24.05 -23.32
C GLY A 169 -30.14 -23.93 -23.38
N GLU A 170 -29.54 -24.84 -24.13
CA GLU A 170 -28.14 -25.26 -24.17
C GLU A 170 -27.29 -24.45 -25.17
N SER A 171 -26.04 -24.18 -24.77
CA SER A 171 -24.78 -24.03 -25.54
C SER A 171 -24.74 -23.30 -26.91
N ALA A 172 -23.98 -22.20 -26.95
CA ALA A 172 -23.09 -21.86 -28.07
C ALA A 172 -21.93 -20.94 -27.61
N ALA A 173 -20.74 -21.20 -28.13
CA ALA A 173 -19.41 -20.75 -27.67
C ALA A 173 -19.15 -19.22 -27.67
N PRO A 174 -18.19 -18.72 -26.84
CA PRO A 174 -17.69 -17.36 -26.96
C PRO A 174 -16.57 -17.25 -28.01
N GLY A 175 -16.73 -16.26 -28.89
CA GLY A 175 -15.69 -15.81 -29.82
C GLY A 175 -14.60 -14.97 -29.14
N GLU A 176 -13.41 -15.16 -29.67
CA GLU A 176 -12.15 -14.45 -29.48
C GLU A 176 -12.30 -12.92 -29.33
N GLN A 177 -11.74 -12.34 -28.27
CA GLN A 177 -11.51 -10.90 -28.15
C GLN A 177 -10.05 -10.63 -27.75
N VAL A 178 -9.37 -9.94 -28.68
CA VAL A 178 -8.00 -9.47 -28.61
C VAL A 178 -7.91 -8.31 -27.62
N GLY A 179 -7.26 -8.53 -26.48
CA GLY A 179 -6.86 -7.47 -25.53
C GLY A 179 -5.43 -7.00 -25.80
N PRO A 180 -5.12 -5.70 -25.61
CA PRO A 180 -3.74 -5.23 -25.63
C PRO A 180 -2.97 -5.82 -24.44
N ASN A 181 -1.82 -6.41 -24.75
CA ASN A 181 -0.87 -6.99 -23.81
C ASN A 181 -0.28 -5.90 -22.89
N VAL A 182 -0.94 -5.63 -21.77
CA VAL A 182 -0.36 -4.87 -20.67
C VAL A 182 0.32 -5.86 -19.74
N LYS A 183 1.65 -5.87 -19.76
CA LYS A 183 2.46 -6.61 -18.78
C LYS A 183 2.07 -6.16 -17.37
N PRO A 184 1.61 -7.05 -16.49
CA PRO A 184 1.46 -6.71 -15.09
C PRO A 184 2.86 -6.49 -14.50
N HIS A 185 3.08 -5.37 -13.82
CA HIS A 185 4.25 -5.16 -12.98
C HIS A 185 4.07 -5.99 -11.71
N ASN A 186 4.18 -7.30 -11.86
CA ASN A 186 4.48 -8.17 -10.75
C ASN A 186 5.90 -7.79 -10.35
N ALA A 187 6.16 -7.47 -9.08
CA ALA A 187 7.53 -7.46 -8.57
C ALA A 187 8.13 -8.82 -8.93
N THR A 188 8.94 -8.86 -9.98
CA THR A 188 9.53 -10.11 -10.43
C THR A 188 10.48 -10.56 -9.33
N MET A 189 10.69 -11.87 -9.21
CA MET A 189 11.63 -12.44 -8.25
C MET A 189 13.07 -11.89 -8.39
N ASP A 190 13.34 -11.03 -9.36
CA ASP A 190 14.59 -10.30 -9.58
C ASP A 190 14.80 -9.17 -8.53
N ASP A 191 13.74 -8.51 -8.06
CA ASP A 191 13.84 -7.35 -7.15
C ASP A 191 13.97 -7.76 -5.67
N LEU A 192 13.57 -9.00 -5.34
CA LEU A 192 13.83 -9.66 -4.06
C LEU A 192 15.08 -10.56 -4.10
N GLY A 193 15.56 -10.90 -5.30
CA GLY A 193 16.69 -11.81 -5.49
C GLY A 193 17.96 -11.30 -4.84
N TRP A 194 18.26 -10.00 -4.96
CA TRP A 194 19.46 -9.42 -4.34
C TRP A 194 19.37 -9.40 -2.81
N ILE A 195 18.19 -9.22 -2.23
CA ILE A 195 17.97 -9.25 -0.77
C ILE A 195 18.17 -10.67 -0.23
N ILE A 196 17.62 -11.68 -0.91
CA ILE A 196 17.82 -13.09 -0.54
C ILE A 196 19.31 -13.47 -0.68
N ILE A 197 19.99 -13.02 -1.74
CA ILE A 197 21.43 -13.23 -1.94
C ILE A 197 22.23 -12.54 -0.82
N ALA A 198 21.89 -11.30 -0.44
CA ALA A 198 22.56 -10.58 0.63
C ALA A 198 22.41 -11.30 1.98
N ILE A 199 21.19 -11.78 2.31
CA ILE A 199 20.93 -12.56 3.53
C ILE A 199 21.70 -13.89 3.49
N ALA A 200 21.70 -14.59 2.35
CA ALA A 200 22.43 -15.85 2.19
C ALA A 200 23.94 -15.66 2.38
N VAL A 201 24.53 -14.60 1.84
CA VAL A 201 25.97 -14.29 2.00
C VAL A 201 26.30 -14.00 3.47
N VAL A 202 25.46 -13.27 4.19
CA VAL A 202 25.66 -12.98 5.63
C VAL A 202 25.56 -14.27 6.45
N LEU A 203 24.57 -15.12 6.19
CA LEU A 203 24.41 -16.40 6.89
C LEU A 203 25.59 -17.35 6.58
N PHE A 204 25.99 -17.48 5.32
CA PHE A 204 27.12 -18.35 4.94
C PHE A 204 28.44 -17.85 5.53
N GLY A 205 28.67 -16.53 5.52
CA GLY A 205 29.82 -15.90 6.16
C GLY A 205 29.86 -16.15 7.68
N GLY A 206 28.71 -16.04 8.34
CA GLY A 206 28.57 -16.33 9.77
C GLY A 206 28.83 -17.80 10.12
N ILE A 207 28.30 -18.73 9.33
CA ILE A 207 28.50 -20.18 9.52
C ILE A 207 29.97 -20.56 9.25
N ALA A 208 30.58 -20.05 8.19
CA ALA A 208 31.99 -20.31 7.88
C ALA A 208 32.91 -19.80 9.00
N LEU A 209 32.60 -18.64 9.58
CA LEU A 209 33.33 -18.08 10.73
C LEU A 209 33.16 -18.95 11.98
N LEU A 210 31.93 -19.41 12.27
CA LEU A 210 31.67 -20.32 13.38
C LEU A 210 32.47 -21.61 13.25
N VAL A 211 32.47 -22.24 12.07
CA VAL A 211 33.23 -23.46 11.77
C VAL A 211 34.73 -23.21 11.94
N LEU A 212 35.25 -22.09 11.46
CA LEU A 212 36.66 -21.73 11.62
C LEU A 212 37.05 -21.62 13.11
N LEU A 213 36.22 -20.97 13.93
CA LEU A 213 36.45 -20.82 15.37
C LEU A 213 36.41 -22.18 16.10
N LEU A 214 35.50 -23.07 15.72
CA LEU A 214 35.42 -24.43 16.29
C LEU A 214 36.65 -25.28 15.92
N VAL A 215 37.13 -25.17 14.68
CA VAL A 215 38.35 -25.86 14.23
C VAL A 215 39.59 -25.30 14.95
N GLN A 216 39.69 -23.98 15.10
CA GLN A 216 40.78 -23.35 15.83
C GLN A 216 40.80 -23.78 17.30
N ARG A 217 39.64 -23.84 17.95
CA ARG A 217 39.50 -24.32 19.34
C ARG A 217 39.92 -25.78 19.49
N ARG A 218 39.45 -26.67 18.59
CA ARG A 218 39.88 -28.07 18.58
C ARG A 218 41.39 -28.22 18.42
N ARG A 219 42.02 -27.45 17.54
CA ARG A 219 43.47 -27.49 17.32
C ARG A 219 44.24 -27.03 18.56
N SER A 220 43.76 -26.04 19.30
CA SER A 220 44.37 -25.63 20.57
C SER A 220 44.22 -26.68 21.66
N ASP A 221 43.11 -27.41 21.69
CA ASP A 221 42.88 -28.46 22.68
C ASP A 221 43.79 -29.67 22.44
N VAL A 222 43.98 -30.07 21.17
CA VAL A 222 44.90 -31.16 20.79
C VAL A 222 46.36 -30.79 21.09
N ALA A 223 46.77 -29.55 20.80
CA ALA A 223 48.12 -29.09 21.11
C ALA A 223 48.40 -29.10 22.63
N ARG A 224 47.42 -28.70 23.44
CA ARG A 224 47.52 -28.75 24.92
C ARG A 224 47.56 -30.17 25.46
N ALA A 225 46.80 -31.10 24.87
CA ALA A 225 46.82 -32.51 25.26
C ALA A 225 48.19 -33.14 24.95
N ALA A 226 48.76 -32.87 23.78
CA ALA A 226 50.08 -33.38 23.38
C ALA A 226 51.21 -32.81 24.26
N GLU A 227 51.13 -31.53 24.65
CA GLU A 227 52.10 -30.90 25.56
C GLU A 227 51.99 -31.46 27.00
N ALA A 228 50.78 -31.80 27.46
CA ALA A 228 50.56 -32.44 28.75
C ALA A 228 51.09 -33.89 28.78
N GLU A 229 50.91 -34.63 27.69
CA GLU A 229 51.40 -36.01 27.55
C GLU A 229 52.94 -36.05 27.50
N ALA A 230 53.58 -35.12 26.77
CA ALA A 230 55.03 -35.00 26.70
C ALA A 230 55.70 -34.65 28.06
N LYS A 231 54.94 -34.09 29.00
CA LYS A 231 55.42 -33.69 30.34
C LYS A 231 55.19 -34.76 31.41
N THR A 232 54.53 -35.87 31.07
CA THR A 232 54.29 -36.98 32.00
C THR A 232 55.49 -37.94 31.96
N PRO A 233 56.28 -38.07 33.05
CA PRO A 233 57.44 -38.96 33.05
C PRO A 233 56.98 -40.43 32.94
N ARG A 234 57.61 -41.20 32.04
CA ARG A 234 57.37 -42.65 31.94
C ARG A 234 57.91 -43.36 33.19
N PRO A 235 57.17 -44.36 33.73
CA PRO A 235 57.56 -45.08 34.93
C PRO A 235 58.84 -45.90 34.74
#